data_AF-A0A962CP65-F1
#
_entry.id   AF-A0A962CP65-F1
#
_cell.length_a   1.000
_cell.length_b   1.000
_cell.length_c   1.000
_cell.angle_alpha   90.00
_cell.angle_beta   90.00
_cell.angle_gamma   90.00
#
_symmetry.space_group_name_H-M   'P 1'
#
loop_
_entity.id
_entity.type
_entity.pdbx_description
1 polymer ?
#
loop_
_entity_poly.entity_id
_entity_poly.type
_entity_poly.pdbx_seq_one_letter_code
_entity_poly.pdbx_strand_id
1 'polypeptide(L)'
;MQIMWMLCVLLFPSVAWANAGAPLLLIVNFMAFVYGSVLIVAAETLIYKVLTKDSWKSALYAIFGVNLLSTIVIGLGIPLVIGLVTALLGFLLGLFWQDAADVAMFVLGTWIYDGSPYIGESYVTYIATGLWLFVLYILTVYFEAYLIRKLWRKRSFKSPVGALKLNIVTNSVTYAGLATFFIYFFIFN
;
A
#
# COMPACT_ATOMS: atom_id res chain seq x y z
N MET A 1 -11.55 26.64 12.64
CA MET A 1 -12.27 25.61 13.41
C MET A 1 -12.61 24.36 12.59
N GLN A 2 -13.08 24.49 11.33
CA GLN A 2 -13.43 23.33 10.47
C GLN A 2 -12.28 22.37 10.15
N ILE A 3 -11.05 22.88 9.94
CA ILE A 3 -9.87 22.04 9.67
C ILE A 3 -9.50 21.18 10.89
N MET A 4 -9.65 21.73 12.09
CA MET A 4 -9.39 21.00 13.34
C MET A 4 -10.43 19.90 13.56
N TRP A 5 -11.70 20.16 13.24
CA TRP A 5 -12.75 19.13 13.25
C TRP A 5 -12.53 18.04 12.19
N MET A 6 -12.07 18.37 10.98
CA MET A 6 -11.72 17.34 9.98
C MET A 6 -10.51 16.51 10.42
N LEU A 7 -9.51 17.11 11.04
CA LEU A 7 -8.37 16.39 11.63
C LEU A 7 -8.79 15.54 12.83
N CYS A 8 -9.73 16.00 13.65
CA CYS A 8 -10.32 15.19 14.73
C CYS A 8 -11.15 14.03 14.17
N VAL A 9 -11.92 14.20 13.09
CA VAL A 9 -12.66 13.10 12.45
C VAL A 9 -11.71 12.08 11.80
N LEU A 10 -10.55 12.51 11.31
CA LEU A 10 -9.49 11.61 10.82
C LEU A 10 -8.74 10.88 11.96
N LEU A 11 -8.74 11.41 13.18
CA LEU A 11 -7.99 10.88 14.32
C LEU A 11 -8.86 10.17 15.38
N PHE A 12 -10.18 10.29 15.31
CA PHE A 12 -11.10 9.54 16.15
C PHE A 12 -11.63 8.32 15.38
N PRO A 13 -11.46 7.10 15.90
CA PRO A 13 -12.09 5.91 15.35
C PRO A 13 -13.60 6.04 15.58
N SER A 14 -14.30 6.73 14.67
CA SER A 14 -15.74 6.90 14.76
C SER A 14 -16.41 5.57 14.44
N VAL A 15 -16.68 4.80 15.49
CA VAL A 15 -17.80 3.87 15.70
C VAL A 15 -18.53 3.45 14.41
N ALA A 16 -17.85 2.68 13.56
CA ALA A 16 -18.47 1.87 12.52
C ALA A 16 -18.50 0.42 13.02
N TRP A 17 -19.19 0.22 14.14
CA TRP A 17 -19.62 -1.09 14.60
C TRP A 17 -20.91 -1.41 13.83
N ALA A 18 -20.74 -1.81 12.57
CA ALA A 18 -21.82 -2.33 11.76
C ALA A 18 -21.31 -3.57 11.01
N ASN A 19 -21.43 -4.70 11.70
CA ASN A 19 -21.57 -6.07 11.16
C ASN A 19 -20.54 -6.68 10.19
N ALA A 20 -19.38 -6.08 9.87
CA ALA A 20 -18.47 -6.74 8.90
C ALA A 20 -16.95 -6.48 9.05
N GLY A 21 -16.46 -5.73 10.05
CA GLY A 21 -15.02 -5.56 10.35
C GLY A 21 -14.14 -4.83 9.30
N ALA A 22 -14.53 -4.80 8.04
CA ALA A 22 -13.79 -4.24 6.91
C ALA A 22 -13.48 -2.73 7.02
N PRO A 23 -14.38 -1.85 7.52
CA PRO A 23 -14.11 -0.41 7.56
C PRO A 23 -12.99 -0.02 8.54
N LEU A 24 -12.90 -0.72 9.69
CA LEU A 24 -11.87 -0.44 10.69
C LEU A 24 -10.49 -0.87 10.19
N LEU A 25 -10.39 -2.03 9.54
CA LEU A 25 -9.18 -2.48 8.87
C LEU A 25 -8.73 -1.51 7.77
N LEU A 26 -9.65 -1.00 6.95
CA LEU A 26 -9.36 0.00 5.93
C LEU A 26 -8.84 1.32 6.52
N ILE A 27 -9.46 1.82 7.59
CA ILE A 27 -9.06 3.08 8.25
C ILE A 27 -7.69 2.93 8.91
N VAL A 28 -7.45 1.84 9.65
CA VAL A 28 -6.17 1.66 10.34
C VAL A 28 -5.05 1.33 9.35
N ASN A 29 -5.32 0.54 8.31
CA ASN A 29 -4.36 0.33 7.22
C ASN A 29 -4.08 1.64 6.48
N PHE A 30 -5.09 2.49 6.26
CA PHE A 30 -4.89 3.80 5.63
C PHE A 30 -4.00 4.71 6.48
N MET A 31 -4.23 4.78 7.80
CA MET A 31 -3.39 5.60 8.67
C MET A 31 -1.97 5.06 8.77
N ALA A 32 -1.80 3.75 8.97
CA ALA A 32 -0.48 3.11 8.98
C ALA A 32 0.26 3.29 7.64
N PHE A 33 -0.48 3.23 6.53
CA PHE A 33 0.04 3.50 5.20
C PHE A 33 0.47 4.97 5.07
N VAL A 34 -0.36 5.94 5.44
CA VAL A 34 -0.02 7.38 5.35
C VAL A 34 1.19 7.72 6.20
N TYR A 35 1.24 7.28 7.46
CA TYR A 35 2.41 7.49 8.33
C TYR A 35 3.66 6.82 7.75
N GLY A 36 3.52 5.59 7.27
CA GLY A 36 4.58 4.84 6.61
C GLY A 36 5.13 5.56 5.38
N SER A 37 4.27 6.05 4.50
CA SER A 37 4.64 6.78 3.28
C SER A 37 5.35 8.09 3.59
N VAL A 38 4.91 8.83 4.62
CA VAL A 38 5.59 10.08 5.04
C VAL A 38 7.02 9.79 5.48
N LEU A 39 7.23 8.72 6.26
CA LEU A 39 8.56 8.32 6.72
C LEU A 39 9.45 7.87 5.56
N ILE A 40 8.93 7.09 4.61
CA ILE A 40 9.68 6.67 3.41
C ILE A 40 10.12 7.89 2.62
N VAL A 41 9.18 8.80 2.30
CA VAL A 41 9.48 10.00 1.53
C VAL A 41 10.51 10.87 2.24
N ALA A 42 10.42 11.04 3.57
CA ALA A 42 11.39 11.80 4.33
C ALA A 42 12.79 11.16 4.30
N ALA A 43 12.89 9.86 4.56
CA ALA A 43 14.15 9.13 4.57
C ALA A 43 14.81 9.11 3.19
N GLU A 44 14.04 8.79 2.15
CA GLU A 44 14.53 8.78 0.77
C GLU A 44 14.93 10.16 0.28
N THR A 45 14.18 11.21 0.65
CA THR A 45 14.53 12.59 0.31
C THR A 45 15.86 12.99 0.94
N LEU A 46 16.05 12.68 2.23
CA LEU A 46 17.30 12.96 2.92
C LEU A 46 18.47 12.24 2.24
N ILE A 47 18.36 10.94 1.99
CA ILE A 47 19.41 10.14 1.37
C ILE A 47 19.68 10.63 -0.05
N TYR A 48 18.64 10.84 -0.86
CA TYR A 48 18.78 11.32 -2.23
C TYR A 48 19.49 12.67 -2.28
N LYS A 49 19.07 13.62 -1.44
CA LYS A 49 19.68 14.95 -1.33
C LYS A 49 21.16 14.88 -0.94
N VAL A 50 21.52 14.02 0.01
CA VAL A 50 22.92 13.82 0.43
C VAL A 50 23.75 13.25 -0.72
N LEU A 51 23.21 12.28 -1.46
CA LEU A 51 23.91 11.62 -2.56
C LEU A 51 24.08 12.53 -3.78
N THR A 52 23.03 13.21 -4.22
CA THR A 52 23.04 14.02 -5.44
C THR A 52 23.47 15.47 -5.22
N LYS A 53 23.58 15.91 -3.95
CA LYS A 53 23.84 17.30 -3.55
C LYS A 53 22.83 18.30 -4.10
N ASP A 54 21.62 17.84 -4.42
CA ASP A 54 20.54 18.69 -4.89
C ASP A 54 19.95 19.57 -3.77
N SER A 55 19.20 20.59 -4.17
CA SER A 55 18.37 21.33 -3.23
C SER A 55 17.29 20.42 -2.61
N TRP A 56 16.95 20.69 -1.35
CA TRP A 56 15.89 19.96 -0.62
C TRP A 56 14.58 19.91 -1.41
N LYS A 57 14.19 21.02 -2.03
CA LYS A 57 12.98 21.10 -2.85
C LYS A 57 13.04 20.15 -4.05
N SER A 58 14.16 20.14 -4.79
CA SER A 58 14.35 19.26 -5.96
C SER A 58 14.34 17.78 -5.56
N ALA A 59 15.02 17.43 -4.47
CA ALA A 59 15.05 16.06 -3.95
C ALA A 59 13.65 15.61 -3.49
N LEU A 60 12.93 16.45 -2.76
CA LEU A 60 11.59 16.14 -2.26
C LEU A 60 10.61 15.88 -3.40
N TYR A 61 10.55 16.74 -4.43
CA TYR A 61 9.65 16.51 -5.56
C TYR A 61 10.01 15.25 -6.34
N ALA A 62 11.30 14.97 -6.51
CA ALA A 62 11.75 13.77 -7.20
C ALA A 62 11.29 12.50 -6.46
N ILE A 63 11.55 12.43 -5.16
CA ILE A 63 11.22 11.28 -4.32
C ILE A 63 9.71 11.15 -4.09
N PHE A 64 9.02 12.27 -3.84
CA PHE A 64 7.57 12.28 -3.73
C PHE A 64 6.91 11.77 -5.02
N GLY A 65 7.41 12.19 -6.19
CA GLY A 65 6.92 11.70 -7.48
C GLY A 65 7.15 10.19 -7.67
N VAL A 66 8.27 9.66 -7.19
CA VAL A 66 8.56 8.21 -7.20
C VAL A 66 7.57 7.45 -6.34
N ASN A 67 7.39 7.87 -5.08
CA ASN A 67 6.51 7.22 -4.10
C ASN A 67 5.03 7.35 -4.48
N LEU A 68 4.63 8.49 -5.04
CA LEU A 68 3.27 8.68 -5.53
C LEU A 68 2.99 7.73 -6.70
N LEU A 69 3.92 7.62 -7.64
CA LEU A 69 3.75 6.76 -8.80
C LEU A 69 3.76 5.27 -8.41
N SER A 70 4.63 4.86 -7.47
CA SER A 70 4.62 3.49 -6.95
C SER A 70 3.31 3.17 -6.23
N THR A 71 2.80 4.09 -5.42
CA THR A 71 1.49 3.94 -4.77
C THR A 71 0.36 3.78 -5.78
N ILE A 72 0.31 4.64 -6.80
CA ILE A 72 -0.74 4.58 -7.82
C ILE A 72 -0.64 3.29 -8.64
N VAL A 73 0.55 2.93 -9.11
CA VAL A 73 0.73 1.80 -10.03
C VAL A 73 0.70 0.46 -9.29
N ILE A 74 1.50 0.33 -8.23
CA ILE A 74 1.68 -0.91 -7.48
C ILE A 74 0.63 -1.04 -6.37
N GLY A 75 0.48 -0.01 -5.55
CA GLY A 75 -0.42 -0.04 -4.38
C GLY A 75 -1.91 -0.06 -4.74
N LEU A 76 -2.30 0.60 -5.83
CA LEU A 76 -3.71 0.68 -6.28
C LEU A 76 -3.93 -0.07 -7.60
N GLY A 77 -3.12 0.23 -8.62
CA GLY A 77 -3.32 -0.27 -9.97
C GLY A 77 -3.30 -1.80 -10.06
N ILE A 78 -2.27 -2.45 -9.51
CA ILE A 78 -2.15 -3.92 -9.55
C ILE A 78 -3.31 -4.61 -8.82
N PRO A 79 -3.63 -4.29 -7.55
CA PRO A 79 -4.79 -4.87 -6.88
C PRO A 79 -6.10 -4.69 -7.65
N LEU A 80 -6.36 -3.49 -8.19
CA LEU A 80 -7.57 -3.22 -8.97
C LEU A 80 -7.63 -4.06 -10.25
N VAL A 81 -6.52 -4.19 -10.98
CA VAL A 81 -6.46 -5.02 -12.19
C VAL A 81 -6.69 -6.49 -11.86
N ILE A 82 -6.07 -7.00 -10.81
CA ILE A 82 -6.26 -8.40 -10.39
C ILE A 82 -7.70 -8.62 -9.94
N GLY A 83 -8.24 -7.73 -9.11
CA GLY A 83 -9.63 -7.76 -8.69
C GLY A 83 -10.56 -7.83 -9.89
N LEU A 84 -10.37 -6.95 -10.88
CA LEU A 84 -11.15 -6.91 -12.12
C LEU A 84 -11.05 -8.21 -12.92
N VAL A 85 -9.84 -8.75 -13.11
CA VAL A 85 -9.64 -10.00 -13.85
C VAL A 85 -10.30 -11.18 -13.13
N THR A 86 -10.13 -11.29 -11.82
CA THR A 86 -10.74 -12.36 -11.01
C THR A 86 -12.26 -12.25 -11.03
N ALA A 87 -12.81 -11.05 -10.92
CA ALA A 87 -14.23 -10.75 -11.06
C ALA A 87 -14.79 -11.22 -12.41
N LEU A 88 -14.15 -10.82 -13.51
CA LEU A 88 -14.57 -11.20 -14.86
C LEU A 88 -14.49 -12.72 -15.09
N LEU A 89 -13.42 -13.37 -14.63
CA LEU A 89 -13.27 -14.81 -14.73
C LEU A 89 -14.33 -15.55 -13.90
N GLY A 90 -14.60 -15.09 -12.68
CA GLY A 90 -15.63 -15.68 -11.81
C GLY A 90 -17.03 -15.58 -12.41
N PHE A 91 -17.36 -14.44 -13.03
CA PHE A 91 -18.61 -14.24 -13.75
C PHE A 91 -18.70 -15.13 -15.00
N LEU A 92 -17.66 -15.15 -15.84
CA LEU A 92 -17.64 -15.93 -17.09
C LEU A 92 -17.72 -17.45 -16.85
N LEU A 93 -17.13 -17.92 -15.76
CA LEU A 93 -17.12 -19.34 -15.41
C LEU A 93 -18.33 -19.75 -14.53
N GLY A 94 -19.19 -18.80 -14.15
CA GLY A 94 -20.38 -19.06 -13.31
C GLY A 94 -20.05 -19.60 -11.91
N LEU A 95 -18.84 -19.31 -11.40
CA LEU A 95 -18.30 -20.02 -10.24
C LEU A 95 -18.68 -19.40 -8.89
N PHE A 96 -18.80 -18.07 -8.79
CA PHE A 96 -18.80 -17.41 -7.48
C PHE A 96 -19.76 -16.22 -7.32
N TRP A 97 -20.42 -15.72 -8.38
CA TRP A 97 -21.20 -14.47 -8.29
C TRP A 97 -22.47 -14.50 -9.15
N GLN A 98 -23.62 -14.19 -8.54
CA GLN A 98 -24.91 -14.12 -9.24
C GLN A 98 -25.25 -12.69 -9.71
N ASP A 99 -24.70 -11.65 -9.07
CA ASP A 99 -25.01 -10.24 -9.37
C ASP A 99 -23.75 -9.37 -9.57
N ALA A 100 -23.88 -8.34 -10.43
CA ALA A 100 -22.80 -7.41 -10.77
C ALA A 100 -22.36 -6.52 -9.57
N ALA A 101 -23.20 -6.39 -8.54
CA ALA A 101 -22.89 -5.62 -7.34
C ALA A 101 -21.81 -6.32 -6.49
N ASP A 102 -21.89 -7.64 -6.33
CA ASP A 102 -20.90 -8.42 -5.58
C ASP A 102 -19.52 -8.38 -6.27
N VAL A 103 -19.56 -8.46 -7.61
CA VAL A 103 -18.38 -8.31 -8.47
C VAL A 103 -17.73 -6.93 -8.26
N ALA A 104 -18.51 -5.85 -8.24
CA ALA A 104 -17.99 -4.50 -8.04
C ALA A 104 -17.36 -4.32 -6.64
N MET A 105 -18.00 -4.86 -5.60
CA MET A 105 -17.47 -4.80 -4.22
C MET A 105 -16.17 -5.58 -4.07
N PHE A 106 -16.07 -6.76 -4.69
CA PHE A 106 -14.84 -7.54 -4.71
C PHE A 106 -13.68 -6.79 -5.39
N VAL A 107 -13.93 -6.20 -6.56
CA VAL A 107 -12.92 -5.41 -7.31
C VAL A 107 -12.41 -4.21 -6.51
N LEU A 108 -13.29 -3.55 -5.75
CA LEU A 108 -12.93 -2.40 -4.90
C LEU A 108 -12.11 -2.77 -3.66
N GLY A 109 -11.68 -4.04 -3.53
CA GLY A 109 -10.77 -4.47 -2.48
C GLY A 109 -11.47 -5.00 -1.23
N THR A 110 -12.78 -5.28 -1.30
CA THR A 110 -13.48 -6.00 -0.23
C THR A 110 -13.42 -7.51 -0.46
N TRP A 111 -12.19 -8.05 -0.53
CA TRP A 111 -11.93 -9.49 -0.51
C TRP A 111 -12.47 -10.16 0.77
N ILE A 112 -12.77 -9.32 1.77
CA ILE A 112 -13.39 -9.62 3.06
C ILE A 112 -14.74 -8.89 3.11
N TYR A 113 -15.72 -9.32 2.29
CA TYR A 113 -17.12 -8.91 2.45
C TYR A 113 -17.95 -10.17 2.69
N ASP A 114 -19.00 -10.07 3.51
CA ASP A 114 -19.84 -11.17 4.03
C ASP A 114 -20.37 -12.20 3.00
N GLY A 115 -20.37 -11.89 1.69
CA GLY A 115 -20.77 -12.83 0.64
C GLY A 115 -19.62 -13.60 -0.02
N SER A 116 -18.37 -13.38 0.38
CA SER A 116 -17.23 -14.17 -0.09
C SER A 116 -17.33 -15.63 0.40
N PRO A 117 -17.22 -16.64 -0.47
CA PRO A 117 -17.37 -18.05 -0.10
C PRO A 117 -16.28 -18.58 0.85
N TYR A 118 -15.28 -17.76 1.22
CA TYR A 118 -14.12 -18.15 2.01
C TYR A 118 -14.06 -17.53 3.42
N ILE A 119 -15.13 -16.87 3.88
CA ILE A 119 -15.16 -16.17 5.19
C ILE A 119 -15.10 -17.11 6.39
N GLY A 120 -15.34 -18.42 6.18
CA GLY A 120 -15.32 -19.42 7.25
C GLY A 120 -13.94 -19.72 7.86
N GLU A 121 -12.83 -19.37 7.19
CA GLU A 121 -11.48 -19.71 7.66
C GLU A 121 -10.59 -18.47 7.78
N SER A 122 -10.74 -17.74 8.89
CA SER A 122 -10.00 -16.51 9.21
C SER A 122 -8.49 -16.62 9.00
N TYR A 123 -7.89 -17.79 9.27
CA TYR A 123 -6.45 -18.02 9.12
C TYR A 123 -5.97 -17.94 7.66
N VAL A 124 -6.75 -18.46 6.71
CA VAL A 124 -6.39 -18.45 5.28
C VAL A 124 -6.36 -17.02 4.76
N THR A 125 -7.34 -16.21 5.16
CA THR A 125 -7.44 -14.79 4.81
C THR A 125 -6.24 -14.00 5.33
N TYR A 126 -5.81 -14.25 6.57
CA TYR A 126 -4.62 -13.58 7.11
C TYR A 126 -3.34 -14.01 6.38
N ILE A 127 -3.14 -15.30 6.13
CA ILE A 127 -1.95 -15.78 5.38
C ILE A 127 -1.92 -15.17 3.98
N ALA A 128 -3.05 -15.19 3.27
CA ALA A 128 -3.16 -14.61 1.93
C ALA A 128 -2.86 -13.10 1.95
N THR A 129 -3.38 -12.37 2.94
CA THR A 129 -3.12 -10.93 3.12
C THR A 129 -1.64 -10.66 3.40
N GLY A 130 -1.00 -11.44 4.27
CA GLY A 130 0.42 -11.32 4.57
C GLY A 130 1.31 -11.60 3.35
N LEU A 131 1.01 -12.65 2.59
CA LEU A 131 1.68 -12.95 1.32
C LEU A 131 1.49 -11.83 0.31
N TRP A 132 0.28 -11.28 0.21
CA TRP A 132 -0.02 -10.17 -0.69
C TRP A 132 0.75 -8.90 -0.34
N LEU A 133 0.82 -8.55 0.95
CA LEU A 133 1.64 -7.43 1.44
C LEU A 133 3.12 -7.63 1.08
N PHE A 134 3.63 -8.85 1.18
CA PHE A 134 5.01 -9.16 0.78
C PHE A 134 5.24 -9.02 -0.73
N VAL A 135 4.27 -9.45 -1.56
CA VAL A 135 4.31 -9.25 -3.02
C VAL A 135 4.30 -7.76 -3.35
N LEU A 136 3.42 -6.97 -2.74
CA LEU A 136 3.36 -5.52 -2.94
C LEU A 136 4.65 -4.83 -2.50
N TYR A 137 5.25 -5.26 -1.38
CA TYR A 137 6.56 -4.77 -0.94
C TYR A 137 7.63 -4.98 -2.01
N ILE A 138 7.78 -6.21 -2.50
CA ILE A 138 8.77 -6.54 -3.54
C ILE A 138 8.54 -5.66 -4.77
N LEU A 139 7.31 -5.65 -5.29
CA LEU A 139 6.98 -4.88 -6.49
C LEU A 139 7.25 -3.38 -6.32
N THR A 140 6.92 -2.82 -5.16
CA THR A 140 7.18 -1.41 -4.83
C THR A 140 8.67 -1.12 -4.87
N VAL A 141 9.48 -1.91 -4.15
CA VAL A 141 10.93 -1.74 -4.09
C VAL A 141 11.59 -1.81 -5.47
N TYR A 142 11.20 -2.78 -6.31
CA TYR A 142 11.77 -2.92 -7.65
C TYR A 142 11.34 -1.77 -8.57
N PHE A 143 10.08 -1.34 -8.48
CA PHE A 143 9.54 -0.26 -9.29
C PHE A 143 10.16 1.10 -8.92
N GLU A 144 10.25 1.42 -7.63
CA GLU A 144 10.92 2.64 -7.15
C GLU A 144 12.40 2.65 -7.50
N ALA A 145 13.09 1.52 -7.33
CA ALA A 145 14.48 1.38 -7.76
C ALA A 145 14.66 1.59 -9.27
N TYR A 146 13.68 1.19 -10.09
CA TYR A 146 13.67 1.50 -11.52
C TYR A 146 13.51 3.02 -11.76
N LEU A 147 12.56 3.67 -11.09
CA LEU A 147 12.31 5.11 -11.25
C LEU A 147 13.50 5.96 -10.77
N ILE A 148 14.09 5.64 -9.62
CA ILE A 148 15.29 6.33 -9.11
C ILE A 148 16.46 6.15 -10.08
N ARG A 149 16.69 4.95 -10.63
CA ARG A 149 17.71 4.74 -11.67
C ARG A 149 17.45 5.58 -12.92
N LYS A 150 16.19 5.78 -13.30
CA LYS A 150 15.82 6.65 -14.42
C LYS A 150 16.12 8.12 -14.10
N LEU A 151 15.85 8.56 -12.87
CA LEU A 151 16.19 9.91 -12.41
C LEU A 151 17.70 10.17 -12.36
N TRP A 152 18.48 9.24 -11.80
CA TRP A 152 19.94 9.34 -11.77
C TRP A 152 20.55 9.39 -13.17
N ARG A 153 20.05 8.56 -14.10
CA ARG A 153 20.48 8.59 -15.51
C ARG A 153 20.19 9.94 -16.17
N LYS A 154 19.00 10.51 -15.95
CA LYS A 154 18.65 11.85 -16.48
C LYS A 154 19.57 12.96 -15.97
N ARG A 155 20.16 12.80 -14.79
CA ARG A 155 21.08 13.77 -14.15
C ARG A 155 22.55 13.41 -14.35
N SER A 156 22.86 12.39 -15.16
CA SER A 156 24.23 11.85 -15.33
C SER A 156 24.92 11.50 -14.00
N PHE A 157 24.12 11.18 -12.97
CA PHE A 157 24.62 10.89 -11.64
C PHE A 157 25.02 9.41 -11.51
N LYS A 158 26.26 9.17 -11.07
CA LYS A 158 26.75 7.84 -10.71
C LYS A 158 26.69 7.68 -9.20
N SER A 159 25.67 6.98 -8.73
CA SER A 159 25.51 6.75 -7.29
C SER A 159 26.56 5.76 -6.77
N PRO A 160 27.18 6.01 -5.60
CA PRO A 160 28.01 5.04 -4.91
C PRO A 160 27.19 3.88 -4.32
N VAL A 161 25.86 4.03 -4.21
CA VAL A 161 24.94 3.01 -3.68
C VAL A 161 23.95 2.59 -4.77
N GLY A 162 23.69 1.29 -4.89
CA GLY A 162 22.66 0.78 -5.80
C GLY A 162 21.26 1.22 -5.38
N ALA A 163 20.45 1.71 -6.34
CA ALA A 163 19.07 2.15 -6.07
C ALA A 163 18.22 1.07 -5.41
N LEU A 164 18.42 -0.20 -5.80
CA LEU A 164 17.69 -1.32 -5.20
C LEU A 164 17.99 -1.44 -3.69
N LYS A 165 19.26 -1.39 -3.30
CA LYS A 165 19.67 -1.48 -1.90
C LYS A 165 19.11 -0.32 -1.07
N LEU A 166 19.09 0.88 -1.64
CA LEU A 166 18.49 2.06 -1.01
C LEU A 166 17.01 1.83 -0.73
N ASN A 167 16.23 1.47 -1.75
CA ASN A 167 14.78 1.27 -1.61
C ASN A 167 14.44 0.10 -0.69
N ILE A 168 15.22 -0.99 -0.70
CA ILE A 168 15.06 -2.10 0.26
C ILE A 168 15.16 -1.55 1.69
N VAL A 169 16.20 -0.79 2.01
CA VAL A 169 16.41 -0.29 3.37
C VAL A 169 15.31 0.68 3.79
N THR A 170 14.96 1.65 2.93
CA THR A 170 13.96 2.67 3.27
C THR A 170 12.56 2.08 3.39
N ASN A 171 12.16 1.21 2.47
CA ASN A 171 10.85 0.54 2.55
C ASN A 171 10.79 -0.49 3.67
N SER A 172 11.88 -1.22 3.97
CA SER A 172 11.89 -2.23 5.05
C SER A 172 11.52 -1.65 6.41
N VAL A 173 11.95 -0.42 6.72
CA VAL A 173 11.62 0.23 8.00
C VAL A 173 10.10 0.41 8.13
N THR A 174 9.45 0.86 7.07
CA THR A 174 7.99 1.07 7.08
C THR A 174 7.21 -0.24 7.03
N TYR A 175 7.64 -1.19 6.20
CA TYR A 175 6.99 -2.51 6.11
C TYR A 175 7.21 -3.35 7.38
N ALA A 176 8.30 -3.15 8.13
CA ALA A 176 8.45 -3.74 9.46
C ALA A 176 7.41 -3.20 10.46
N GLY A 177 7.07 -1.90 10.36
CA GLY A 177 5.97 -1.31 11.12
C GLY A 177 4.62 -1.93 10.75
N LEU A 178 4.32 -2.04 9.45
CA LEU A 178 3.10 -2.70 8.95
C LEU A 178 3.04 -4.18 9.36
N ALA A 179 4.16 -4.91 9.30
CA ALA A 179 4.23 -6.31 9.70
C ALA A 179 4.00 -6.47 11.21
N THR A 180 4.57 -5.59 12.04
CA THR A 180 4.35 -5.61 13.50
C THR A 180 2.88 -5.38 13.82
N PHE A 181 2.27 -4.40 13.15
CA PHE A 181 0.85 -4.12 13.28
C PHE A 181 -0.01 -5.31 12.84
N PHE A 182 0.30 -5.91 11.69
CA PHE A 182 -0.38 -7.09 11.17
C PHE A 182 -0.30 -8.29 12.13
N ILE A 183 0.90 -8.58 12.67
CA ILE A 183 1.13 -9.65 13.64
C ILE A 183 0.35 -9.41 14.93
N TYR A 184 0.32 -8.16 15.43
CA TYR A 184 -0.48 -7.82 16.60
C TYR A 184 -1.96 -8.14 16.36
N PHE A 185 -2.52 -7.71 15.22
CA PHE A 185 -3.92 -8.00 14.91
C PHE A 185 -4.20 -9.50 14.76
N PHE A 186 -3.27 -10.25 14.15
CA PHE A 186 -3.38 -11.71 13.99
C PHE A 186 -3.33 -12.48 15.30
N ILE A 187 -2.57 -12.02 16.30
CA ILE A 187 -2.43 -12.72 17.59
C ILE A 187 -3.59 -12.38 18.54
N PHE A 188 -4.08 -11.14 18.50
CA PHE A 188 -5.00 -10.62 19.51
C PHE A 188 -6.47 -10.50 19.07
N ASN A 189 -6.81 -10.90 17.83
CA ASN A 189 -8.20 -11.02 17.34
C ASN A 189 -8.43 -12.41 16.72
#